data_AF-A0A537LB86-F1
#
_entry.id   AF-A0A537LB86-F1
#
_cell.length_a   1.000
_cell.length_b   1.000
_cell.length_c   1.000
_cell.angle_alpha   90.00
_cell.angle_beta   90.00
_cell.angle_gamma   90.00
#
_symmetry.space_group_name_H-M   'P 1'
#
loop_
_entity.id
_entity.type
_entity.pdbx_description
1 polymer ?
#
loop_
_entity_poly.entity_id
_entity_poly.type
_entity_poly.pdbx_seq_one_letter_code
_entity_poly.pdbx_strand_id
1 'polypeptide(L)'
;MRFHNLWVDRLIRGHRNWSKTRIFAEAQRQVLLHYQWAVMTDFLPAVVGQETLAAVFPMRGAHRETRLTFYNPCTMNMPVEFSVAAYRFGHSIVRPIYRINTAVVDRLPVFSQTNDPTKDLGGFRPSPPNFAIDWAFFFHMKGRRVIGKPQASYKIDNSLVFPLGLLPLPETGTGPASLARRNLLRSMQLGLPSGQDVARAMGVRPLRDDEILIGKAIDDPEESEAITDVSPGFAGKAPLWTYILAEATANAFRVRDGHIAGAQIAPMRLGRVGGRIVAEIFVGLMLVDRNSIFHNPSFRPDSAFTDEGRFGFRELIRAVIAD
;
A
#
# COMPACT_ATOMS: atom_id res chain seq x y z
N MET A 1 -15.87 9.92 0.45
CA MET A 1 -17.21 10.52 0.25
C MET A 1 -18.19 10.25 1.38
N ARG A 2 -18.61 9.01 1.66
CA ARG A 2 -19.59 8.76 2.76
C ARG A 2 -19.17 9.31 4.12
N PHE A 3 -17.88 9.18 4.48
CA PHE A 3 -17.36 9.74 5.75
C PHE A 3 -17.38 11.26 5.79
N HIS A 4 -17.20 11.92 4.64
CA HIS A 4 -17.36 13.37 4.53
C HIS A 4 -18.82 13.78 4.76
N ASN A 5 -19.77 13.11 4.10
CA ASN A 5 -21.19 13.40 4.27
C ASN A 5 -21.64 13.18 5.73
N LEU A 6 -21.14 12.13 6.38
CA LEU A 6 -21.37 11.90 7.81
C LEU A 6 -20.92 13.10 8.67
N TRP A 7 -19.74 13.66 8.38
CA TRP A 7 -19.26 14.87 9.05
C TRP A 7 -20.12 16.10 8.73
N VAL A 8 -20.52 16.29 7.47
CA VAL A 8 -21.45 17.36 7.06
C VAL A 8 -22.74 17.29 7.87
N ASP A 9 -23.37 16.11 7.96
CA ASP A 9 -24.62 15.91 8.70
C ASP A 9 -24.46 16.15 10.20
N ARG A 10 -23.31 15.79 10.79
CA ARG A 10 -22.99 16.11 12.18
C ARG A 10 -22.81 17.61 12.40
N LEU A 11 -22.07 18.28 11.52
CA LEU A 11 -21.78 19.71 11.63
C LEU A 11 -23.03 20.57 11.42
N ILE A 12 -23.91 20.23 10.47
CA ILE A 12 -25.21 20.92 10.29
C ILE A 12 -26.05 20.86 11.57
N ARG A 13 -26.09 19.69 12.22
CA ARG A 13 -26.86 19.50 13.46
C ARG A 13 -26.25 20.25 14.64
N GLY A 14 -24.93 20.24 14.78
CA GLY A 14 -24.20 20.89 15.88
C GLY A 14 -24.01 22.40 15.73
N HIS A 15 -24.04 22.92 14.50
CA HIS A 15 -23.72 24.32 14.20
C HIS A 15 -24.72 24.94 13.21
N ARG A 16 -25.98 25.13 13.66
CA ARG A 16 -27.08 25.63 12.81
C ARG A 16 -26.83 26.98 12.13
N ASN A 17 -25.95 27.81 12.69
CA ASN A 17 -25.64 29.15 12.18
C ASN A 17 -24.41 29.18 11.25
N TRP A 18 -23.75 28.04 10.98
CA TRP A 18 -22.60 28.01 10.08
C TRP A 18 -23.07 28.02 8.61
N SER A 19 -22.32 28.72 7.76
CA SER A 19 -22.54 28.68 6.32
C SER A 19 -22.19 27.31 5.73
N LYS A 20 -22.81 26.97 4.58
CA LYS A 20 -22.52 25.72 3.85
C LYS A 20 -21.03 25.58 3.52
N THR A 21 -20.38 26.67 3.12
CA THR A 21 -18.93 26.70 2.83
C THR A 21 -18.11 26.34 4.06
N ARG A 22 -18.46 26.88 5.23
CA ARG A 22 -17.76 26.57 6.49
C ARG A 22 -17.96 25.11 6.89
N ILE A 23 -19.18 24.59 6.75
CA ILE A 23 -19.49 23.19 7.03
C ILE A 23 -18.67 22.25 6.14
N PHE A 24 -18.61 22.54 4.83
CA PHE A 24 -17.83 21.74 3.89
C PHE A 24 -16.34 21.76 4.22
N ALA A 25 -15.76 22.95 4.47
CA ALA A 25 -14.36 23.11 4.81
C ALA A 25 -13.98 22.37 6.11
N GLU A 26 -14.81 22.45 7.14
CA GLU A 26 -14.56 21.73 8.39
C GLU A 26 -14.76 20.21 8.20
N ALA A 27 -15.76 19.76 7.45
CA ALA A 27 -15.92 18.34 7.13
C ALA A 27 -14.72 17.80 6.34
N GLN A 28 -14.17 18.57 5.39
CA GLN A 28 -12.95 18.23 4.68
C GLN A 28 -11.76 18.13 5.65
N ARG A 29 -11.60 19.11 6.54
CA ARG A 29 -10.55 19.12 7.57
C ARG A 29 -10.62 17.88 8.46
N GLN A 30 -11.82 17.55 8.94
CA GLN A 30 -12.03 16.36 9.77
C GLN A 30 -11.69 15.08 9.02
N VAL A 31 -12.14 14.93 7.78
CA VAL A 31 -11.81 13.75 6.95
C VAL A 31 -10.30 13.64 6.72
N LEU A 32 -9.61 14.75 6.42
CA LEU A 32 -8.16 14.78 6.23
C LEU A 32 -7.43 14.29 7.49
N LEU A 33 -7.76 14.84 8.65
CA LEU A 33 -7.08 14.52 9.91
C LEU A 33 -7.31 13.06 10.32
N HIS A 34 -8.54 12.54 10.17
CA HIS A 34 -8.83 11.12 10.42
C HIS A 34 -8.09 10.20 9.43
N TYR A 35 -8.04 10.57 8.15
CA TYR A 35 -7.33 9.80 7.14
C TYR A 35 -5.82 9.75 7.44
N GLN A 36 -5.19 10.90 7.70
CA GLN A 36 -3.76 10.96 8.05
C GLN A 36 -3.46 10.21 9.35
N TRP A 37 -4.37 10.27 10.34
CA TRP A 37 -4.25 9.46 11.54
C TRP A 37 -4.23 7.96 11.20
N ALA A 38 -5.20 7.46 10.43
CA ALA A 38 -5.23 6.07 10.00
C ALA A 38 -3.99 5.69 9.18
N VAL A 39 -3.46 6.60 8.34
CA VAL A 39 -2.20 6.37 7.62
C VAL A 39 -1.03 6.14 8.59
N MET A 40 -0.88 6.99 9.61
CA MET A 40 0.22 6.92 10.56
C MET A 40 0.10 5.80 11.60
N THR A 41 -1.12 5.43 11.99
CA THR A 41 -1.34 4.47 13.09
C THR A 41 -1.74 3.07 12.64
N ASP A 42 -2.13 2.89 11.37
CA ASP A 42 -2.59 1.61 10.81
C ASP A 42 -1.78 1.23 9.56
N PHE A 43 -1.83 2.04 8.50
CA PHE A 43 -1.21 1.68 7.21
C PHE A 43 0.33 1.65 7.22
N LEU A 44 1.00 2.75 7.57
CA LEU A 44 2.47 2.80 7.55
C LEU A 44 3.08 1.76 8.49
N PRO A 45 2.62 1.59 9.74
CA PRO A 45 3.19 0.56 10.61
C PRO A 45 2.98 -0.87 10.07
N ALA A 46 1.87 -1.13 9.36
CA ALA A 46 1.65 -2.41 8.70
C ALA A 46 2.59 -2.64 7.50
N VAL A 47 2.87 -1.60 6.72
CA VAL A 47 3.63 -1.67 5.46
C VAL A 47 5.14 -1.60 5.67
N VAL A 48 5.64 -0.63 6.45
CA VAL A 48 7.08 -0.37 6.64
C VAL A 48 7.62 -0.87 7.98
N GLY A 49 6.72 -1.22 8.91
CA GLY A 49 7.07 -1.62 10.27
C GLY A 49 7.27 -0.43 11.22
N GLN A 50 7.01 -0.68 12.51
CA GLN A 50 7.10 0.33 13.56
C GLN A 50 8.52 0.89 13.72
N GLU A 51 9.56 0.07 13.57
CA GLU A 51 10.96 0.51 13.70
C GLU A 51 11.31 1.53 12.61
N THR A 52 11.03 1.20 11.34
CA THR A 52 11.25 2.11 10.21
C THR A 52 10.46 3.41 10.37
N LEU A 53 9.19 3.33 10.77
CA LEU A 53 8.37 4.51 10.98
C LEU A 53 8.92 5.37 12.13
N ALA A 54 9.30 4.76 13.27
CA ALA A 54 9.84 5.48 14.42
C ALA A 54 11.20 6.12 14.13
N ALA A 55 12.00 5.53 13.24
CA ALA A 55 13.28 6.10 12.80
C ALA A 55 13.09 7.39 11.99
N VAL A 56 11.96 7.55 11.30
CA VAL A 56 11.61 8.76 10.53
C VAL A 56 10.79 9.75 11.37
N PHE A 57 9.84 9.27 12.16
CA PHE A 57 9.03 10.10 13.05
C PHE A 57 8.62 9.34 14.31
N PRO A 58 9.17 9.69 15.49
CA PRO A 58 8.76 9.09 16.75
C PRO A 58 7.37 9.61 17.14
N MET A 59 6.33 8.81 16.91
CA MET A 59 4.95 9.20 17.28
C MET A 59 4.74 9.39 18.80
N ARG A 60 5.67 8.87 19.62
CA ARG A 60 5.63 8.91 21.09
C ARG A 60 6.88 9.59 21.64
N GLY A 61 6.74 10.26 22.79
CA GLY A 61 7.82 10.98 23.46
C GLY A 61 7.68 12.50 23.38
N ALA A 62 8.47 13.20 24.20
CA ALA A 62 8.48 14.66 24.29
C ALA A 62 9.09 15.34 23.06
N HIS A 63 9.97 14.64 22.32
CA HIS A 63 10.65 15.14 21.13
C HIS A 63 10.10 14.47 19.87
N ARG A 64 9.15 15.14 19.20
CA ARG A 64 8.55 14.71 17.92
C ARG A 64 9.28 15.32 16.72
N GLU A 65 10.60 15.15 16.68
CA GLU A 65 11.39 15.66 15.56
C GLU A 65 11.38 14.65 14.41
N THR A 66 10.98 15.12 13.22
CA THR A 66 11.09 14.36 11.98
C THR A 66 12.55 14.22 11.57
N ARG A 67 12.93 13.01 11.15
CA ARG A 67 14.26 12.66 10.68
C ARG A 67 14.18 12.25 9.22
N LEU A 68 14.01 13.24 8.35
CA LEU A 68 14.10 13.06 6.90
C LEU A 68 15.56 13.13 6.49
N THR A 69 16.05 12.14 5.76
CA THR A 69 17.44 12.05 5.32
C THR A 69 17.56 12.12 3.81
N PHE A 70 16.59 11.56 3.08
CA PHE A 70 16.63 11.41 1.62
C PHE A 70 15.60 12.28 0.91
N TYR A 71 14.51 12.64 1.59
CA TYR A 71 13.47 13.48 1.04
C TYR A 71 13.41 14.86 1.71
N ASN A 72 13.57 15.92 0.92
CA ASN A 72 13.30 17.28 1.35
C ASN A 72 11.98 17.78 0.72
N PRO A 73 10.85 17.78 1.46
CA PRO A 73 9.55 18.20 0.93
C PRO A 73 9.47 19.68 0.55
N CYS A 74 10.40 20.52 1.02
CA CYS A 74 10.43 21.94 0.68
C CYS A 74 11.09 22.23 -0.67
N THR A 75 11.95 21.32 -1.15
CA THR A 75 12.75 21.55 -2.36
C THR A 75 12.61 20.46 -3.41
N MET A 76 11.99 19.32 -3.07
CA MET A 76 11.84 18.17 -3.96
C MET A 76 10.37 17.92 -4.28
N ASN A 77 10.10 17.70 -5.57
CA ASN A 77 8.87 17.07 -6.02
C ASN A 77 8.83 15.58 -5.60
N MET A 78 7.72 14.89 -5.86
CA MET A 78 7.61 13.45 -5.60
C MET A 78 8.70 12.67 -6.36
N PRO A 79 9.59 11.94 -5.67
CA PRO A 79 10.66 11.18 -6.31
C PRO A 79 10.15 10.05 -7.20
N VAL A 80 10.91 9.73 -8.25
CA VAL A 80 10.57 8.63 -9.19
C VAL A 80 10.77 7.27 -8.55
N GLU A 81 11.73 7.15 -7.62
CA GLU A 81 11.97 5.96 -6.80
C GLU A 81 10.75 5.62 -5.94
N PHE A 82 10.06 6.64 -5.41
CA PHE A 82 8.80 6.45 -4.70
C PHE A 82 7.67 6.03 -5.66
N SER A 83 7.42 6.83 -6.70
CA SER A 83 6.22 6.67 -7.55
C SER A 83 6.28 5.48 -8.52
N VAL A 84 7.48 5.02 -8.89
CA VAL A 84 7.70 3.97 -9.90
C VAL A 84 8.31 2.69 -9.33
N ALA A 85 8.89 2.72 -8.14
CA ALA A 85 9.37 1.52 -7.47
C ALA A 85 8.73 1.31 -6.11
N ALA A 86 9.11 2.09 -5.09
CA ALA A 86 8.79 1.79 -3.70
C ALA A 86 7.29 1.70 -3.44
N TYR A 87 6.49 2.66 -3.92
CA TYR A 87 5.04 2.69 -3.70
C TYR A 87 4.24 1.81 -4.67
N ARG A 88 4.92 1.13 -5.61
CA ARG A 88 4.34 0.07 -6.44
C ARG A 88 4.49 -1.31 -5.84
N PHE A 89 4.92 -1.41 -4.58
CA PHE A 89 4.81 -2.65 -3.81
C PHE A 89 3.38 -3.21 -3.80
N GLY A 90 2.39 -2.32 -3.90
CA GLY A 90 0.97 -2.66 -3.95
C GLY A 90 0.57 -3.63 -5.07
N HIS A 91 1.40 -3.78 -6.11
CA HIS A 91 1.18 -4.79 -7.15
C HIS A 91 1.31 -6.23 -6.63
N SER A 92 2.20 -6.48 -5.66
CA SER A 92 2.44 -7.82 -5.08
C SER A 92 1.31 -8.29 -4.15
N ILE A 93 0.61 -7.35 -3.51
CA ILE A 93 -0.38 -7.67 -2.48
C ILE A 93 -1.79 -7.93 -3.06
N VAL A 94 -1.94 -7.86 -4.39
CA VAL A 94 -3.21 -8.10 -5.10
C VAL A 94 -3.55 -9.59 -5.08
N ARG A 95 -4.83 -9.93 -4.87
CA ARG A 95 -5.33 -11.30 -5.01
C ARG A 95 -5.78 -11.56 -6.45
N PRO A 96 -5.71 -12.80 -6.96
CA PRO A 96 -6.16 -13.09 -8.32
C PRO A 96 -7.67 -12.87 -8.48
N ILE A 97 -8.45 -13.27 -7.46
CA ILE A 97 -9.91 -13.23 -7.44
C ILE A 97 -10.42 -12.74 -6.09
N TYR A 98 -11.59 -12.10 -6.07
CA TYR A 98 -12.25 -11.58 -4.88
C TYR A 98 -13.72 -11.98 -4.82
N ARG A 99 -14.19 -12.35 -3.62
CA ARG A 99 -15.61 -12.33 -3.28
C ARG A 99 -15.96 -10.92 -2.78
N ILE A 100 -16.80 -10.18 -3.50
CA ILE A 100 -17.09 -8.79 -3.16
C ILE A 100 -18.37 -8.60 -2.34
N ASN A 101 -19.32 -9.54 -2.44
CA ASN A 101 -20.55 -9.63 -1.65
C ASN A 101 -21.17 -11.03 -1.83
N THR A 102 -22.41 -11.21 -1.38
CA THR A 102 -23.21 -12.45 -1.53
C THR A 102 -24.18 -12.43 -2.73
N ALA A 103 -24.42 -11.27 -3.35
CA ALA A 103 -25.26 -11.12 -4.54
C ALA A 103 -24.54 -11.60 -5.83
N VAL A 104 -23.21 -11.58 -5.84
CA VAL A 104 -22.38 -12.21 -6.86
C VAL A 104 -21.97 -13.60 -6.36
N VAL A 105 -22.47 -14.64 -7.04
CA VAL A 105 -22.23 -16.04 -6.67
C VAL A 105 -20.74 -16.38 -6.76
N ASP A 106 -20.13 -16.04 -7.90
CA ASP A 106 -18.74 -16.34 -8.22
C ASP A 106 -17.76 -15.34 -7.61
N ARG A 107 -16.52 -15.78 -7.40
CA ARG A 107 -15.41 -14.87 -7.15
C ARG A 107 -14.96 -14.26 -8.46
N LEU A 108 -14.71 -12.95 -8.46
CA LEU A 108 -14.37 -12.20 -9.65
C LEU A 108 -12.87 -11.98 -9.75
N PRO A 109 -12.22 -12.26 -10.90
CA PRO A 109 -10.85 -11.86 -11.13
C PRO A 109 -10.69 -10.34 -11.17
N VAL A 110 -9.48 -9.84 -10.89
CA VAL A 110 -9.20 -8.40 -11.02
C VAL A 110 -9.28 -7.95 -12.47
N PHE A 111 -8.70 -8.75 -13.36
CA PHE A 111 -8.77 -8.55 -14.80
C PHE A 111 -9.04 -9.88 -15.48
N SER A 112 -9.89 -9.85 -16.48
CA SER A 112 -10.01 -10.87 -17.49
C SER A 112 -10.00 -10.18 -18.85
N GLN A 113 -9.62 -10.89 -19.92
CA GLN A 113 -9.55 -10.31 -21.27
C GLN A 113 -10.95 -10.18 -21.92
N THR A 114 -11.99 -10.03 -21.12
CA THR A 114 -13.38 -9.92 -21.58
C THR A 114 -13.86 -8.48 -21.55
N ASN A 115 -14.77 -8.15 -22.46
CA ASN A 115 -15.47 -6.87 -22.46
C ASN A 115 -16.73 -6.88 -21.58
N ASP A 116 -17.12 -8.03 -21.02
CA ASP A 116 -18.29 -8.15 -20.15
C ASP A 116 -18.02 -7.53 -18.76
N PRO A 117 -18.76 -6.48 -18.36
CA PRO A 117 -18.59 -5.80 -17.07
C PRO A 117 -18.89 -6.65 -15.85
N THR A 118 -19.55 -7.80 -16.03
CA THR A 118 -19.96 -8.68 -14.94
C THR A 118 -18.96 -9.78 -14.62
N LYS A 119 -17.88 -9.90 -15.40
CA LYS A 119 -16.95 -11.04 -15.33
C LYS A 119 -15.65 -10.76 -14.60
N ASP A 120 -15.30 -9.49 -14.38
CA ASP A 120 -14.11 -9.10 -13.62
C ASP A 120 -14.29 -7.72 -12.95
N LEU A 121 -13.29 -7.32 -12.16
CA LEU A 121 -13.26 -6.05 -11.44
C LEU A 121 -12.56 -4.92 -12.22
N GLY A 122 -12.40 -5.08 -13.53
CA GLY A 122 -11.80 -4.09 -14.42
C GLY A 122 -12.58 -2.77 -14.44
N GLY A 123 -11.82 -1.67 -14.40
CA GLY A 123 -12.35 -0.30 -14.37
C GLY A 123 -12.67 0.27 -15.76
N PHE A 124 -12.76 1.61 -15.84
CA PHE A 124 -13.06 2.38 -17.06
C PHE A 124 -14.41 2.05 -17.74
N ARG A 125 -15.35 1.53 -16.95
CA ARG A 125 -16.73 1.22 -17.34
C ARG A 125 -17.67 1.34 -16.14
N PRO A 126 -19.00 1.50 -16.35
CA PRO A 126 -19.96 1.50 -15.25
C PRO A 126 -19.86 0.21 -14.43
N SER A 127 -19.85 0.34 -13.10
CA SER A 127 -19.87 -0.82 -12.21
C SER A 127 -21.25 -1.50 -12.26
N PRO A 128 -21.34 -2.83 -12.39
CA PRO A 128 -22.61 -3.53 -12.33
C PRO A 128 -23.39 -3.22 -11.04
N PRO A 129 -24.74 -3.11 -11.09
CA PRO A 129 -25.54 -2.73 -9.91
C PRO A 129 -25.36 -3.64 -8.69
N ASN A 130 -25.06 -4.93 -8.92
CA ASN A 130 -24.85 -5.93 -7.87
C ASN A 130 -23.40 -6.00 -7.36
N PHE A 131 -22.49 -5.12 -7.80
CA PHE A 131 -21.07 -5.12 -7.39
C PHE A 131 -20.78 -4.26 -6.15
N ALA A 132 -21.81 -3.90 -5.37
CA ALA A 132 -21.62 -3.20 -4.11
C ALA A 132 -20.68 -3.99 -3.16
N ILE A 133 -19.62 -3.34 -2.67
CA ILE A 133 -18.65 -3.99 -1.79
C ILE A 133 -19.26 -4.20 -0.40
N ASP A 134 -19.31 -5.45 0.05
CA ASP A 134 -19.54 -5.80 1.45
C ASP A 134 -18.19 -5.90 2.17
N TRP A 135 -17.89 -4.87 2.95
CA TRP A 135 -16.60 -4.70 3.63
C TRP A 135 -16.28 -5.80 4.66
N ALA A 136 -17.28 -6.57 5.10
CA ALA A 136 -17.04 -7.71 5.98
C ALA A 136 -16.23 -8.84 5.29
N PHE A 137 -16.16 -8.86 3.95
CA PHE A 137 -15.26 -9.75 3.21
C PHE A 137 -13.80 -9.30 3.20
N PHE A 138 -13.49 -8.12 3.72
CA PHE A 138 -12.14 -7.51 3.68
C PHE A 138 -11.62 -7.12 5.06
N PHE A 139 -12.50 -6.81 5.99
CA PHE A 139 -12.18 -6.44 7.36
C PHE A 139 -12.93 -7.29 8.37
N HIS A 140 -12.32 -7.52 9.53
CA HIS A 140 -13.01 -8.11 10.67
C HIS A 140 -14.01 -7.11 11.28
N MET A 141 -15.25 -7.18 10.81
CA MET A 141 -16.36 -6.38 11.30
C MET A 141 -17.08 -7.13 12.45
N LYS A 142 -17.06 -6.59 13.67
CA LYS A 142 -17.75 -7.18 14.83
C LYS A 142 -19.23 -7.39 14.48
N GLY A 143 -19.80 -8.53 14.87
CA GLY A 143 -21.21 -8.86 14.63
C GLY A 143 -21.59 -9.24 13.19
N ARG A 144 -20.71 -9.05 12.20
CA ARG A 144 -20.97 -9.43 10.79
C ARG A 144 -20.21 -10.71 10.45
N ARG A 145 -20.94 -11.81 10.24
CA ARG A 145 -20.38 -13.05 9.72
C ARG A 145 -20.43 -13.05 8.20
N VAL A 146 -19.28 -13.22 7.57
CA VAL A 146 -19.20 -13.56 6.14
C VAL A 146 -18.92 -15.04 5.97
N ILE A 147 -19.19 -15.55 4.77
CA ILE A 147 -18.78 -16.90 4.38
C ILE A 147 -17.24 -16.91 4.30
N GLY A 148 -16.61 -17.59 5.25
CA GLY A 148 -15.16 -17.69 5.36
C GLY A 148 -14.52 -16.58 6.22
N LYS A 149 -13.21 -16.42 6.09
CA LYS A 149 -12.44 -15.33 6.75
C LYS A 149 -12.33 -14.12 5.81
N PRO A 150 -12.15 -12.90 6.34
CA PRO A 150 -11.81 -11.75 5.50
C PRO A 150 -10.63 -12.01 4.58
N GLN A 151 -10.70 -11.49 3.36
CA GLN A 151 -9.74 -11.67 2.29
C GLN A 151 -8.57 -10.70 2.49
N ALA A 152 -7.66 -11.06 3.40
CA ALA A 152 -6.40 -10.33 3.58
C ALA A 152 -5.63 -10.21 2.26
N SER A 153 -4.82 -9.18 2.11
CA SER A 153 -3.97 -9.02 0.92
C SER A 153 -2.99 -10.19 0.78
N TYR A 154 -2.41 -10.35 -0.41
CA TYR A 154 -1.25 -11.23 -0.58
C TYR A 154 -0.01 -10.63 0.08
N LYS A 155 1.04 -11.45 0.19
CA LYS A 155 2.33 -11.06 0.76
C LYS A 155 3.00 -10.00 -0.12
N ILE A 156 3.85 -9.18 0.49
CA ILE A 156 4.80 -8.37 -0.27
C ILE A 156 5.96 -9.29 -0.63
N ASP A 157 6.02 -9.78 -1.86
CA ASP A 157 7.13 -10.57 -2.40
C ASP A 157 7.27 -10.33 -3.91
N ASN A 158 8.19 -11.03 -4.57
CA ASN A 158 8.41 -10.92 -6.02
C ASN A 158 7.48 -11.81 -6.86
N SER A 159 6.36 -12.25 -6.31
CA SER A 159 5.32 -12.95 -7.07
C SER A 159 4.20 -12.00 -7.46
N LEU A 160 3.68 -12.16 -8.68
CA LEU A 160 2.48 -11.48 -9.14
C LEU A 160 1.43 -12.50 -9.54
N VAL A 161 0.17 -12.17 -9.26
CA VAL A 161 -0.96 -13.00 -9.64
C VAL A 161 -1.21 -12.93 -11.15
N PHE A 162 -1.56 -14.07 -11.75
CA PHE A 162 -1.78 -14.21 -13.20
C PHE A 162 -2.67 -13.12 -13.83
N PRO A 163 -3.79 -12.69 -13.21
CA PRO A 163 -4.63 -11.61 -13.77
C PRO A 163 -3.90 -10.28 -14.00
N LEU A 164 -2.79 -10.00 -13.30
CA LEU A 164 -1.96 -8.81 -13.56
C LEU A 164 -1.11 -8.94 -14.84
N GLY A 165 -1.15 -10.09 -15.50
CA GLY A 165 -0.68 -10.32 -16.86
C GLY A 165 -1.67 -9.88 -17.94
N LEU A 166 -2.93 -9.61 -17.57
CA LEU A 166 -4.07 -9.49 -18.48
C LEU A 166 -4.69 -8.09 -18.50
N LEU A 167 -3.93 -7.03 -18.16
CA LEU A 167 -4.50 -5.69 -18.13
C LEU A 167 -5.00 -5.28 -19.52
N PRO A 168 -6.08 -4.49 -19.59
CA PRO A 168 -6.46 -3.80 -20.82
C PRO A 168 -5.27 -3.07 -21.42
N LEU A 169 -5.15 -3.13 -22.75
CA LEU A 169 -4.12 -2.39 -23.47
C LEU A 169 -4.32 -0.88 -23.26
N PRO A 170 -3.23 -0.08 -23.35
CA PRO A 170 -3.37 1.37 -23.36
C PRO A 170 -4.33 1.84 -24.46
N GLU A 171 -4.91 3.03 -24.33
CA GLU A 171 -5.82 3.61 -25.34
C GLU A 171 -5.19 3.69 -26.74
N THR A 172 -3.85 3.80 -26.81
CA THR A 172 -3.09 3.73 -28.06
C THR A 172 -3.13 2.37 -28.76
N GLY A 173 -3.75 1.35 -28.14
CA GLY A 173 -3.81 -0.04 -28.61
C GLY A 173 -2.45 -0.76 -28.57
N THR A 174 -1.39 -0.10 -28.11
CA THR A 174 0.00 -0.56 -28.24
C THR A 174 0.69 -0.62 -26.88
N GLY A 175 1.30 -1.77 -26.56
CA GLY A 175 2.05 -1.98 -25.33
C GLY A 175 1.77 -3.35 -24.68
N PRO A 176 2.55 -3.75 -23.66
CA PRO A 176 2.33 -5.04 -23.00
C PRO A 176 1.07 -5.04 -22.12
N ALA A 177 0.36 -6.15 -22.04
CA ALA A 177 -0.70 -6.34 -21.03
C ALA A 177 -0.11 -6.55 -19.61
N SER A 178 1.06 -7.18 -19.50
CA SER A 178 1.71 -7.46 -18.21
C SER A 178 2.05 -6.19 -17.43
N LEU A 179 1.49 -6.08 -16.22
CA LEU A 179 1.77 -5.00 -15.28
C LEU A 179 3.25 -4.97 -14.88
N ALA A 180 3.85 -6.14 -14.62
CA ALA A 180 5.28 -6.24 -14.32
C ALA A 180 6.13 -5.67 -15.47
N ARG A 181 5.83 -6.05 -16.71
CA ARG A 181 6.55 -5.52 -17.88
C ARG A 181 6.36 -4.02 -18.04
N ARG A 182 5.12 -3.51 -17.87
CA ARG A 182 4.85 -2.04 -17.86
C ARG A 182 5.69 -1.34 -16.79
N ASN A 183 5.79 -1.94 -15.60
CA ASN A 183 6.51 -1.37 -14.48
C ASN A 183 8.03 -1.28 -14.74
N LEU A 184 8.63 -2.37 -15.21
CA LEU A 184 10.06 -2.44 -15.52
C LEU A 184 10.42 -1.50 -16.67
N LEU A 185 9.62 -1.46 -17.75
CA LEU A 185 9.81 -0.51 -18.85
C LEU A 185 9.71 0.93 -18.37
N ARG A 186 8.75 1.25 -17.49
CA ARG A 186 8.62 2.60 -16.93
C ARG A 186 9.81 2.97 -16.05
N SER A 187 10.36 2.01 -15.31
CA SER A 187 11.56 2.20 -14.50
C SER A 187 12.76 2.57 -15.39
N MET A 188 12.94 1.87 -16.51
CA MET A 188 13.99 2.18 -17.49
C MET A 188 13.77 3.55 -18.15
N GLN A 189 12.54 3.87 -18.57
CA GLN A 189 12.21 5.16 -19.19
C GLN A 189 12.54 6.36 -18.31
N LEU A 190 12.40 6.21 -16.99
CA LEU A 190 12.70 7.27 -16.01
C LEU A 190 14.13 7.18 -15.47
N GLY A 191 14.95 6.25 -15.97
CA GLY A 191 16.35 6.10 -15.55
C GLY A 191 16.52 5.73 -14.08
N LEU A 192 15.62 4.92 -13.51
CA LEU A 192 15.76 4.51 -12.11
C LEU A 192 17.08 3.76 -11.89
N PRO A 193 17.81 4.05 -10.79
CA PRO A 193 19.00 3.29 -10.39
C PRO A 193 18.64 1.84 -10.02
N SER A 194 19.66 0.99 -9.91
CA SER A 194 19.48 -0.35 -9.36
C SER A 194 19.17 -0.30 -7.87
N GLY A 195 18.51 -1.35 -7.35
CA GLY A 195 18.24 -1.45 -5.92
C GLY A 195 19.49 -1.51 -5.06
N GLN A 196 20.51 -2.24 -5.50
CA GLN A 196 21.81 -2.29 -4.82
C GLN A 196 22.48 -0.90 -4.78
N ASP A 197 22.39 -0.09 -5.84
CA ASP A 197 22.97 1.26 -5.86
C ASP A 197 22.23 2.22 -4.92
N VAL A 198 20.89 2.15 -4.89
CA VAL A 198 20.10 2.94 -3.92
C VAL A 198 20.45 2.53 -2.50
N ALA A 199 20.56 1.23 -2.21
CA ALA A 199 20.96 0.74 -0.90
C ALA A 199 22.32 1.32 -0.47
N ARG A 200 23.33 1.27 -1.36
CA ARG A 200 24.66 1.85 -1.10
C ARG A 200 24.58 3.37 -0.86
N ALA A 201 23.82 4.09 -1.67
CA ALA A 201 23.62 5.55 -1.51
C ALA A 201 22.93 5.89 -0.19
N MET A 202 22.07 5.01 0.31
CA MET A 202 21.41 5.13 1.61
C MET A 202 22.28 4.64 2.80
N GLY A 203 23.51 4.17 2.56
CA GLY A 203 24.37 3.59 3.59
C GLY A 203 23.87 2.23 4.13
N VAL A 204 23.01 1.55 3.37
CA VAL A 204 22.47 0.23 3.68
C VAL A 204 23.30 -0.83 2.96
N ARG A 205 23.63 -1.93 3.66
CA ARG A 205 24.27 -3.09 3.01
C ARG A 205 23.31 -3.64 1.94
N PRO A 206 23.69 -3.66 0.66
CA PRO A 206 22.80 -4.18 -0.37
C PRO A 206 22.60 -5.70 -0.19
N LEU A 207 21.39 -6.19 -0.49
CA LEU A 207 21.15 -7.61 -0.75
C LEU A 207 22.13 -8.10 -1.82
N ARG A 208 22.67 -9.30 -1.59
CA ARG A 208 23.42 -10.04 -2.60
C ARG A 208 22.45 -10.58 -3.65
N ASP A 209 22.98 -10.95 -4.81
CA ASP A 209 22.14 -11.44 -5.91
C ASP A 209 21.43 -12.76 -5.56
N ASP A 210 22.05 -13.62 -4.75
CA ASP A 210 21.46 -14.85 -4.20
C ASP A 210 20.39 -14.60 -3.12
N GLU A 211 20.25 -13.36 -2.64
CA GLU A 211 19.20 -12.93 -1.70
C GLU A 211 18.00 -12.28 -2.42
N ILE A 212 18.13 -11.99 -3.72
CA ILE A 212 17.09 -11.35 -4.52
C ILE A 212 16.34 -12.42 -5.29
N LEU A 213 15.35 -13.01 -4.63
CA LEU A 213 14.53 -14.09 -5.20
C LEU A 213 13.40 -13.53 -6.06
N ILE A 214 13.16 -14.17 -7.20
CA ILE A 214 12.05 -13.92 -8.12
C ILE A 214 11.05 -15.07 -7.98
N GLY A 215 9.86 -14.80 -7.44
CA GLY A 215 8.88 -15.83 -7.14
C GLY A 215 8.18 -15.64 -5.79
N LYS A 216 7.49 -16.68 -5.33
CA LYS A 216 6.72 -16.67 -4.08
C LYS A 216 7.65 -16.76 -2.88
N ALA A 217 7.37 -16.01 -1.82
CA ALA A 217 8.10 -16.12 -0.57
C ALA A 217 7.62 -17.33 0.27
N ILE A 218 8.02 -18.53 -0.15
CA ILE A 218 7.78 -19.83 0.52
C ILE A 218 9.03 -20.72 0.46
N ASP A 219 9.16 -21.63 1.41
CA ASP A 219 10.25 -22.62 1.49
C ASP A 219 10.00 -23.75 0.48
N ASP A 220 10.08 -23.40 -0.80
CA ASP A 220 9.92 -24.29 -1.95
C ASP A 220 10.84 -23.81 -3.11
N PRO A 221 11.93 -24.54 -3.41
CA PRO A 221 12.87 -24.17 -4.48
C PRO A 221 12.25 -24.10 -5.89
N GLU A 222 11.10 -24.73 -6.14
CA GLU A 222 10.43 -24.67 -7.45
C GLU A 222 9.62 -23.38 -7.64
N GLU A 223 9.39 -22.63 -6.56
CA GLU A 223 8.49 -21.49 -6.52
C GLU A 223 9.23 -20.13 -6.53
N SER A 224 10.57 -20.17 -6.48
CA SER A 224 11.42 -18.99 -6.65
C SER A 224 12.83 -19.35 -7.08
N GLU A 225 13.48 -18.46 -7.83
CA GLU A 225 14.87 -18.56 -8.26
C GLU A 225 15.64 -17.25 -7.99
N ALA A 226 16.96 -17.29 -7.92
CA ALA A 226 17.75 -16.07 -7.74
C ALA A 226 17.69 -15.19 -9.00
N ILE A 227 17.77 -13.87 -8.84
CA ILE A 227 17.65 -12.93 -9.97
C ILE A 227 18.70 -13.17 -11.07
N THR A 228 19.88 -13.69 -10.71
CA THR A 228 20.95 -14.02 -11.66
C THR A 228 20.68 -15.31 -12.43
N ASP A 229 19.83 -16.20 -11.93
CA ASP A 229 19.39 -17.40 -12.65
C ASP A 229 18.35 -17.03 -13.71
N VAL A 230 17.48 -16.04 -13.41
CA VAL A 230 16.61 -15.41 -14.42
C VAL A 230 17.43 -14.77 -15.54
N SER A 231 18.48 -14.01 -15.17
CA SER A 231 19.45 -13.48 -16.13
C SER A 231 20.75 -13.02 -15.45
N PRO A 232 21.93 -13.45 -15.94
CA PRO A 232 23.22 -12.95 -15.46
C PRO A 232 23.38 -11.43 -15.59
N GLY A 233 22.61 -10.79 -16.48
CA GLY A 233 22.64 -9.33 -16.68
C GLY A 233 22.16 -8.52 -15.47
N PHE A 234 21.49 -9.15 -14.50
CA PHE A 234 21.05 -8.50 -13.28
C PHE A 234 22.06 -8.54 -12.13
N ALA A 235 23.24 -9.15 -12.34
CA ALA A 235 24.28 -9.21 -11.32
C ALA A 235 24.65 -7.82 -10.80
N GLY A 236 24.43 -7.59 -9.49
CA GLY A 236 24.62 -6.31 -8.82
C GLY A 236 23.74 -5.15 -9.31
N LYS A 237 22.75 -5.41 -10.18
CA LYS A 237 21.97 -4.41 -10.92
C LYS A 237 20.47 -4.74 -10.96
N ALA A 238 19.92 -5.24 -9.85
CA ALA A 238 18.50 -5.58 -9.79
C ALA A 238 17.64 -4.30 -10.00
N PRO A 239 16.57 -4.35 -10.81
CA PRO A 239 15.65 -3.22 -10.93
C PRO A 239 15.10 -2.82 -9.55
N LEU A 240 15.04 -1.50 -9.26
CA LEU A 240 14.70 -1.01 -7.91
C LEU A 240 13.38 -1.57 -7.37
N TRP A 241 12.35 -1.71 -8.20
CA TRP A 241 11.08 -2.30 -7.77
C TRP A 241 11.22 -3.76 -7.34
N THR A 242 11.95 -4.56 -8.12
CA THR A 242 12.23 -5.97 -7.82
C THR A 242 13.06 -6.11 -6.54
N TYR A 243 14.05 -5.23 -6.36
CA TYR A 243 14.85 -5.19 -5.15
C TYR A 243 14.00 -4.88 -3.91
N ILE A 244 13.15 -3.86 -3.97
CA ILE A 244 12.29 -3.46 -2.84
C ILE A 244 11.34 -4.58 -2.43
N LEU A 245 10.79 -5.33 -3.38
CA LEU A 245 9.97 -6.51 -3.10
C LEU A 245 10.81 -7.66 -2.51
N ALA A 246 12.03 -7.88 -3.01
CA ALA A 246 12.94 -8.88 -2.45
C ALA A 246 13.35 -8.57 -1.01
N GLU A 247 13.49 -7.29 -0.64
CA GLU A 247 13.78 -6.92 0.75
C GLU A 247 12.71 -7.47 1.72
N ALA A 248 11.44 -7.53 1.30
CA ALA A 248 10.38 -8.07 2.15
C ALA A 248 10.58 -9.57 2.42
N THR A 249 10.96 -10.33 1.41
CA THR A 249 11.33 -11.75 1.55
C THR A 249 12.57 -11.91 2.43
N ALA A 250 13.65 -11.17 2.15
CA ALA A 250 14.91 -11.28 2.87
C ALA A 250 14.81 -10.84 4.36
N ASN A 251 13.87 -9.97 4.71
CA ASN A 251 13.60 -9.62 6.10
C ASN A 251 12.74 -10.67 6.82
N ALA A 252 11.81 -11.29 6.11
CA ALA A 252 10.85 -12.23 6.68
C ALA A 252 11.38 -13.67 6.77
N PHE A 253 12.40 -14.00 5.98
CA PHE A 253 12.98 -15.35 5.87
C PHE A 253 14.50 -15.31 5.90
N ARG A 254 15.12 -16.43 6.26
CA ARG A 254 16.55 -16.63 5.97
C ARG A 254 16.67 -17.03 4.51
N VAL A 255 17.44 -16.28 3.74
CA VAL A 255 17.76 -16.60 2.34
C VAL A 255 19.24 -16.96 2.23
N ARG A 256 19.55 -18.12 1.65
CA ARG A 256 20.91 -18.62 1.43
C ARG A 256 20.98 -19.37 0.12
N ASP A 257 22.06 -19.15 -0.63
CA ASP A 257 22.35 -19.89 -1.86
C ASP A 257 21.17 -19.90 -2.85
N GLY A 258 20.44 -18.78 -2.97
CA GLY A 258 19.29 -18.65 -3.87
C GLY A 258 17.98 -19.24 -3.35
N HIS A 259 17.91 -19.67 -2.08
CA HIS A 259 16.73 -20.33 -1.53
C HIS A 259 16.31 -19.79 -0.16
N ILE A 260 14.99 -19.82 0.10
CA ILE A 260 14.43 -19.62 1.43
C ILE A 260 14.75 -20.86 2.28
N ALA A 261 15.15 -20.65 3.54
CA ALA A 261 15.45 -21.73 4.46
C ALA A 261 14.65 -21.58 5.76
N GLY A 262 13.72 -22.51 5.97
CA GLY A 262 12.95 -22.66 7.20
C GLY A 262 11.78 -21.68 7.32
N ALA A 263 11.19 -21.64 8.52
CA ALA A 263 9.98 -20.89 8.79
C ALA A 263 10.18 -19.37 8.73
N GLN A 264 9.09 -18.66 8.43
CA GLN A 264 9.04 -17.20 8.48
C GLN A 264 9.41 -16.69 9.89
N ILE A 265 10.39 -15.78 9.96
CA ILE A 265 10.94 -15.23 11.20
C ILE A 265 10.45 -13.81 11.52
N ALA A 266 9.88 -13.11 10.53
CA ALA A 266 9.31 -11.77 10.70
C ALA A 266 8.14 -11.51 9.73
N PRO A 267 7.25 -10.53 9.99
CA PRO A 267 6.18 -10.18 9.06
C PRO A 267 6.69 -9.70 7.70
N MET A 268 5.95 -10.00 6.62
CA MET A 268 6.24 -9.49 5.26
C MET A 268 5.97 -7.98 5.21
N ARG A 269 7.03 -7.17 5.13
CA ARG A 269 7.00 -5.70 5.14
C ARG A 269 8.07 -5.16 4.21
N LEU A 270 7.93 -3.92 3.75
CA LEU A 270 8.99 -3.25 3.01
C LEU A 270 10.27 -3.19 3.85
N GLY A 271 11.42 -3.37 3.20
CA GLY A 271 12.70 -3.36 3.87
C GLY A 271 13.32 -1.98 4.07
N ARG A 272 14.63 -1.97 4.26
CA ARG A 272 15.37 -0.78 4.69
C ARG A 272 15.34 0.31 3.63
N VAL A 273 15.44 -0.04 2.35
CA VAL A 273 15.37 0.91 1.24
C VAL A 273 13.92 1.30 0.97
N GLY A 274 13.09 0.34 0.58
CA GLY A 274 11.71 0.63 0.18
C GLY A 274 10.87 1.23 1.31
N GLY A 275 11.01 0.70 2.53
CA GLY A 275 10.28 1.16 3.70
C GLY A 275 10.69 2.58 4.11
N ARG A 276 11.99 2.90 4.02
CA ARG A 276 12.48 4.25 4.32
C ARG A 276 12.00 5.27 3.28
N ILE A 277 12.05 4.95 2.00
CA ILE A 277 11.50 5.80 0.93
C ILE A 277 10.02 6.07 1.17
N VAL A 278 9.21 5.04 1.42
CA VAL A 278 7.77 5.21 1.67
C VAL A 278 7.51 6.04 2.92
N ALA A 279 8.19 5.73 4.04
CA ALA A 279 7.99 6.44 5.30
C ALA A 279 8.35 7.93 5.19
N GLU A 280 9.51 8.27 4.63
CA GLU A 280 9.95 9.65 4.49
C GLU A 280 9.01 10.48 3.62
N ILE A 281 8.46 9.92 2.54
CA ILE A 281 7.55 10.66 1.67
C ILE A 281 6.24 11.00 2.39
N PHE A 282 5.61 10.04 3.06
CA PHE A 282 4.38 10.32 3.80
C PHE A 282 4.61 11.32 4.94
N VAL A 283 5.66 11.10 5.75
CA VAL A 283 5.98 11.99 6.85
C VAL A 283 6.38 13.38 6.34
N GLY A 284 7.20 13.48 5.30
CA GLY A 284 7.66 14.74 4.75
C GLY A 284 6.53 15.57 4.17
N LEU A 285 5.60 14.96 3.42
CA LEU A 285 4.43 15.66 2.90
C LEU A 285 3.52 16.17 4.03
N MET A 286 3.28 15.35 5.07
CA MET A 286 2.51 15.79 6.23
C MET A 286 3.23 16.89 7.04
N LEU A 287 4.56 16.91 7.06
CA LEU A 287 5.34 17.92 7.78
C LEU A 287 5.15 19.33 7.21
N VAL A 288 5.06 19.46 5.88
CA VAL A 288 4.92 20.77 5.23
C VAL A 288 3.47 21.20 5.01
N ASP A 289 2.51 20.26 5.11
CA ASP A 289 1.09 20.57 5.05
C ASP A 289 0.58 21.15 6.38
N ARG A 290 0.27 22.45 6.39
CA ARG A 290 -0.26 23.16 7.59
C ARG A 290 -1.60 22.63 8.08
N ASN A 291 -2.34 21.89 7.25
CA ASN A 291 -3.61 21.27 7.66
C ASN A 291 -3.41 19.85 8.22
N SER A 292 -2.17 19.36 8.28
CA SER A 292 -1.91 17.98 8.68
C SER A 292 -2.07 17.73 10.17
N ILE A 293 -2.11 16.46 10.54
CA ILE A 293 -2.09 16.01 11.93
C ILE A 293 -0.82 16.44 12.68
N PHE A 294 0.28 16.78 12.00
CA PHE A 294 1.51 17.26 12.66
C PHE A 294 1.39 18.72 13.10
N HIS A 295 0.64 19.54 12.36
CA HIS A 295 0.28 20.90 12.74
C HIS A 295 -0.99 20.96 13.62
N ASN A 296 -1.61 19.81 13.87
CA ASN A 296 -2.75 19.66 14.77
C ASN A 296 -2.44 18.60 15.86
N PRO A 297 -1.40 18.77 16.70
CA PRO A 297 -0.89 17.71 17.59
C PRO A 297 -1.88 17.28 18.70
N SER A 298 -2.85 18.13 19.02
CA SER A 298 -3.95 17.84 19.94
C SER A 298 -5.07 17.03 19.30
N PHE A 299 -5.12 16.93 17.96
CA PHE A 299 -6.14 16.18 17.26
C PHE A 299 -6.16 14.73 17.72
N ARG A 300 -7.35 14.23 18.01
CA ARG A 300 -7.65 12.82 18.20
C ARG A 300 -8.85 12.47 17.34
N PRO A 301 -8.90 11.27 16.77
CA PRO A 301 -10.10 10.79 16.09
C PRO A 301 -11.31 10.91 17.01
N ASP A 302 -12.46 11.29 16.44
CA ASP A 302 -13.71 11.41 17.18
C ASP A 302 -14.06 10.07 17.82
N SER A 303 -14.29 10.08 19.14
CA SER A 303 -14.51 8.87 19.94
C SER A 303 -15.68 8.04 19.44
N ALA A 304 -16.69 8.67 18.81
CA ALA A 304 -17.84 7.97 18.24
C ALA A 304 -17.44 7.04 17.07
N PHE A 305 -16.29 7.25 16.45
CA PHE A 305 -15.80 6.41 15.36
C PHE A 305 -14.76 5.38 15.82
N THR A 306 -14.24 5.52 17.03
CA THR A 306 -13.21 4.62 17.58
C THR A 306 -13.79 3.28 18.05
N ASP A 307 -12.99 2.21 18.01
CA ASP A 307 -13.28 0.91 18.65
C ASP A 307 -12.15 0.60 19.62
N GLU A 308 -12.45 0.41 20.91
CA GLU A 308 -11.44 0.18 21.96
C GLU A 308 -10.32 1.25 21.95
N GLY A 309 -10.68 2.51 21.68
CA GLY A 309 -9.74 3.62 21.60
C GLY A 309 -8.83 3.63 20.36
N ARG A 310 -9.03 2.72 19.41
CA ARG A 310 -8.30 2.68 18.13
C ARG A 310 -9.11 3.31 17.01
N PHE A 311 -8.40 3.88 16.03
CA PHE A 311 -8.96 4.36 14.77
C PHE A 311 -7.98 4.06 13.64
N GLY A 312 -8.37 3.17 12.72
CA GLY A 312 -7.67 2.85 11.49
C GLY A 312 -8.64 2.81 10.31
N PHE A 313 -8.23 2.19 9.20
CA PHE A 313 -9.07 2.10 8.00
C PHE A 313 -10.34 1.27 8.24
N ARG A 314 -10.27 0.28 9.12
CA ARG A 314 -11.43 -0.50 9.55
C ARG A 314 -12.48 0.39 10.21
N GLU A 315 -12.07 1.20 11.19
CA GLU A 315 -12.98 2.08 11.92
C GLU A 315 -13.54 3.19 11.03
N LEU A 316 -12.73 3.72 10.12
CA LEU A 316 -13.17 4.68 9.11
C LEU A 316 -14.31 4.10 8.25
N ILE A 317 -14.18 2.84 7.83
CA ILE A 317 -15.24 2.14 7.07
C ILE A 317 -16.45 1.85 7.96
N ARG A 318 -16.23 1.33 9.18
CA ARG A 318 -17.30 1.06 10.15
C ARG A 318 -18.16 2.29 10.42
N ALA A 319 -17.56 3.47 10.49
CA ALA A 319 -18.29 4.72 10.73
C ALA A 319 -19.35 5.04 9.65
N VAL A 320 -19.25 4.45 8.45
CA VAL A 320 -20.08 4.82 7.29
C VAL A 320 -20.88 3.66 6.70
N ILE A 321 -20.68 2.45 7.21
CA ILE A 321 -21.57 1.34 6.97
C ILE A 321 -22.44 1.25 8.22
N ALA A 322 -23.72 1.59 8.09
CA ALA A 322 -24.66 1.35 9.18
C ALA A 322 -24.62 -0.14 9.55
N ASP A 323 -24.75 -0.43 10.85
CA ASP A 323 -25.07 -1.78 11.31
C ASP A 323 -26.41 -2.25 10.70
#